data_AF-A0A7S4BNG1-F1
#
_entry.id   AF-A0A7S4BNG1-F1
#
_cell.length_a   1.000
_cell.length_b   1.000
_cell.length_c   1.000
_cell.angle_alpha   90.00
_cell.angle_beta   90.00
_cell.angle_gamma   90.00
#
_symmetry.space_group_name_H-M   'P 1'
#
loop_
_entity.id
_entity.type
_entity.pdbx_description
1 polymer ?
#
loop_
_entity_poly.entity_id
_entity_poly.type
_entity_poly.pdbx_seq_one_letter_code
_entity_poly.pdbx_strand_id
1 'polypeptide(L)'
;MSANLLFIGLPYLLGMAWVSQHTEFGLRLDTDLPRHSERLWHLVAVLVVNEVLFFYSHWAMHSRHLYSRFHKQHHEFTAPVGIVAIYCHPVEFFVCDLIPLTAAFYPCRCHVFFALMWTFGAVIGTQVHHSGYRMPWTTCFDEQPDYHDFHHEKFKCNYGNLGFLDLLHGTSKPYIEHVQQSKARKLKQS
;
A
#
# COMPACT_ATOMS: atom_id res chain seq x y z
N MET A 1 14.20 -3.88 -10.49
CA MET A 1 13.01 -4.51 -9.87
C MET A 1 13.32 -5.86 -9.23
N SER A 2 13.97 -6.79 -9.93
CA SER A 2 14.29 -8.14 -9.42
C SER A 2 15.22 -8.19 -8.21
N ALA A 3 16.14 -7.21 -8.06
CA ALA A 3 17.10 -7.19 -6.95
C ALA A 3 16.42 -7.01 -5.57
N ASN A 4 15.42 -6.14 -5.44
CA ASN A 4 14.76 -5.90 -4.14
C ASN A 4 14.04 -7.15 -3.64
N LEU A 5 13.32 -7.86 -4.52
CA LEU A 5 12.65 -9.11 -4.17
C LEU A 5 13.63 -10.18 -3.71
N LEU A 6 14.78 -10.31 -4.37
CA LEU A 6 15.77 -11.35 -4.07
C LEU A 6 16.62 -11.02 -2.83
N PHE A 7 17.09 -9.79 -2.71
CA PHE A 7 18.07 -9.42 -1.68
C PHE A 7 17.45 -8.80 -0.42
N ILE A 8 16.19 -8.40 -0.47
CA ILE A 8 15.48 -7.80 0.67
C ILE A 8 14.23 -8.63 0.98
N GLY A 9 13.37 -8.82 -0.03
CA GLY A 9 12.10 -9.53 0.14
C GLY A 9 12.29 -10.98 0.62
N LEU A 10 13.13 -11.75 -0.06
CA LEU A 10 13.35 -13.15 0.29
C LEU A 10 14.00 -13.31 1.69
N PRO A 11 15.11 -12.63 2.05
CA PRO A 11 15.64 -12.67 3.41
C PRO A 11 14.62 -12.22 4.45
N TYR A 12 13.82 -11.20 4.16
CA TYR A 12 12.76 -10.74 5.05
C TYR A 12 11.74 -11.85 5.31
N LEU A 13 11.20 -12.47 4.26
CA LEU A 13 10.23 -13.57 4.36
C LEU A 13 10.82 -14.80 5.06
N LEU A 14 12.09 -15.14 4.80
CA LEU A 14 12.78 -16.22 5.51
C LEU A 14 12.94 -15.90 7.00
N GLY A 15 13.26 -14.64 7.34
CA GLY A 15 13.28 -14.17 8.72
C GLY A 15 11.90 -14.28 9.37
N MET A 16 10.84 -13.87 8.67
CA MET A 16 9.46 -14.02 9.16
C MET A 16 9.09 -15.47 9.43
N ALA A 17 9.44 -16.37 8.51
CA ALA A 17 9.19 -17.80 8.64
C ALA A 17 9.97 -18.39 9.81
N TRP A 18 11.26 -18.05 9.93
CA TRP A 18 12.11 -18.50 11.02
C TRP A 18 11.54 -18.06 12.38
N VAL A 19 11.19 -16.78 12.52
CA VAL A 19 10.60 -16.22 13.74
C VAL A 19 9.28 -16.92 14.07
N SER A 20 8.42 -17.17 13.07
CA SER A 20 7.13 -17.85 13.26
C SER A 20 7.25 -19.32 13.68
N GLN A 21 8.35 -19.99 13.30
CA GLN A 21 8.62 -21.39 13.66
C GLN A 21 9.33 -21.54 15.00
N HIS A 22 10.16 -20.57 15.39
CA HIS A 22 11.06 -20.71 16.53
C HIS A 22 10.67 -19.84 17.73
N THR A 23 9.64 -19.00 17.61
CA THR A 23 9.20 -18.11 18.68
C THR A 23 7.68 -18.08 18.81
N GLU A 24 7.18 -17.61 19.96
CA GLU A 24 5.76 -17.31 20.14
C GLU A 24 5.35 -15.95 19.55
N PHE A 25 6.25 -15.27 18.84
CA PHE A 25 6.00 -13.96 18.25
C PHE A 25 6.06 -14.09 16.73
N GLY A 26 4.96 -14.47 16.07
CA GLY A 26 4.99 -14.66 14.62
C GLY A 26 3.64 -15.06 14.05
N LEU A 27 3.65 -15.44 12.78
CA LEU A 27 2.47 -16.00 12.13
C LEU A 27 2.06 -17.30 12.82
N ARG A 28 0.75 -17.51 12.91
CA ARG A 28 0.20 -18.77 13.37
C ARG A 28 0.23 -19.79 12.23
N LEU A 29 0.87 -20.94 12.49
CA LEU A 29 1.16 -21.99 11.50
C LEU A 29 0.40 -23.31 11.73
N ASP A 30 -0.61 -23.32 12.60
CA ASP A 30 -1.46 -24.51 12.78
C ASP A 30 -2.31 -24.84 11.55
N THR A 31 -2.89 -26.04 11.56
CA THR A 31 -3.72 -26.57 10.47
C THR A 31 -5.15 -26.06 10.52
N ASP A 32 -5.60 -25.53 11.66
CA ASP A 32 -6.97 -25.12 11.87
C ASP A 32 -7.21 -23.73 11.26
N LEU A 33 -7.99 -23.72 10.17
CA LEU A 33 -8.31 -22.48 9.49
C LEU A 33 -8.95 -21.46 10.45
N PRO A 34 -8.55 -20.18 10.35
CA PRO A 34 -9.05 -19.15 11.23
C PRO A 34 -10.56 -19.00 11.07
N ARG A 35 -11.28 -18.78 12.17
CA ARG A 35 -12.74 -18.59 12.13
C ARG A 35 -13.09 -17.34 11.32
N HIS A 36 -14.33 -17.25 10.84
CA HIS A 36 -14.77 -16.07 10.06
C HIS A 36 -14.61 -14.76 10.85
N SER A 37 -14.92 -14.75 12.15
CA SER A 37 -14.75 -13.59 13.02
C SER A 37 -13.28 -13.20 13.19
N GLU A 38 -12.40 -14.19 13.30
CA GLU A 38 -10.96 -13.99 13.40
C GLU A 38 -10.39 -13.37 12.12
N ARG A 39 -10.81 -13.88 10.95
CA ARG A 39 -10.43 -13.28 9.65
C ARG A 39 -10.91 -11.84 9.53
N LEU A 40 -12.13 -11.54 9.98
CA LEU A 40 -12.65 -10.17 9.97
C LEU A 40 -11.84 -9.25 10.88
N TRP A 41 -11.50 -9.71 12.09
CA TRP A 41 -10.63 -8.98 13.00
C TRP A 41 -9.24 -8.72 12.39
N HIS A 42 -8.61 -9.75 11.83
CA HIS A 42 -7.33 -9.60 11.14
C HIS A 42 -7.42 -8.61 9.99
N LEU A 43 -8.50 -8.64 9.19
CA LEU A 43 -8.71 -7.70 8.09
C LEU A 43 -8.78 -6.25 8.58
N VAL A 44 -9.54 -5.98 9.64
CA VAL A 44 -9.60 -4.64 10.23
C VAL A 44 -8.22 -4.22 10.74
N ALA A 45 -7.52 -5.11 11.45
CA ALA A 45 -6.20 -4.81 12.00
C ALA A 45 -5.17 -4.51 10.90
N VAL A 46 -5.07 -5.33 9.84
CA VAL A 46 -4.13 -5.09 8.75
C VAL A 46 -4.49 -3.82 7.98
N LEU A 47 -5.77 -3.52 7.74
CA LEU A 47 -6.17 -2.28 7.05
C LEU A 47 -5.77 -1.03 7.84
N VAL A 48 -6.02 -1.02 9.16
CA VAL A 48 -5.68 0.12 10.02
C VAL A 48 -4.16 0.29 10.13
N VAL A 49 -3.44 -0.79 10.44
CA VAL A 49 -1.98 -0.72 10.60
C VAL A 49 -1.29 -0.38 9.28
N ASN A 50 -1.72 -0.98 8.17
CA ASN A 50 -1.18 -0.68 6.85
C ASN A 50 -1.44 0.78 6.46
N GLU A 51 -2.65 1.30 6.64
CA GLU A 51 -2.97 2.70 6.36
C GLU A 51 -2.10 3.65 7.19
N VAL A 52 -1.97 3.41 8.51
CA VAL A 52 -1.17 4.25 9.40
C VAL A 52 0.30 4.24 9.01
N LEU A 53 0.90 3.04 8.90
CA LEU A 53 2.32 2.93 8.64
C LEU A 53 2.67 3.42 7.24
N PHE A 54 1.90 3.03 6.22
CA PHE A 54 2.11 3.47 4.85
C PHE A 54 1.98 4.99 4.72
N PHE A 55 0.89 5.59 5.23
CA PHE A 55 0.68 7.03 5.12
C PHE A 55 1.85 7.83 5.72
N TYR A 56 2.24 7.52 6.95
CA TYR A 56 3.29 8.29 7.61
C TYR A 56 4.68 8.02 7.02
N SER A 57 4.99 6.79 6.61
CA SER A 57 6.26 6.50 5.94
C SER A 57 6.33 7.19 4.58
N HIS A 58 5.27 7.09 3.78
CA HIS A 58 5.19 7.67 2.45
C HIS A 58 5.22 9.20 2.52
N TRP A 59 4.42 9.81 3.40
CA TRP A 59 4.44 11.26 3.60
C TRP A 59 5.83 11.76 4.04
N ALA A 60 6.51 11.04 4.93
CA ALA A 60 7.88 11.37 5.33
C ALA A 60 8.88 11.23 4.17
N MET A 61 8.72 10.22 3.32
CA MET A 61 9.55 10.00 2.13
C MET A 61 9.45 11.15 1.11
N HIS A 62 8.38 11.96 1.15
CA HIS A 62 8.26 13.20 0.37
C HIS A 62 8.95 14.43 0.98
N SER A 63 9.62 14.28 2.12
CA SER A 63 10.53 15.32 2.62
C SER A 63 11.75 15.47 1.70
N ARG A 64 12.28 16.69 1.57
CA ARG A 64 13.37 17.01 0.61
C ARG A 64 14.54 16.01 0.61
N HIS A 65 14.99 15.60 1.79
CA HIS A 65 16.15 14.72 1.94
C HIS A 65 15.83 13.26 1.63
N LEU A 66 14.67 12.76 2.09
CA LEU A 66 14.28 11.37 1.86
C LEU A 66 13.81 11.18 0.41
N TYR A 67 13.13 12.17 -0.16
CA TYR A 67 12.67 12.13 -1.55
C TYR A 67 13.83 11.97 -2.50
N SER A 68 14.81 12.88 -2.42
CA SER A 68 15.95 12.88 -3.33
C SER A 68 16.81 11.63 -3.24
N ARG A 69 16.83 10.96 -2.08
CA ARG A 69 17.65 9.77 -1.83
C ARG A 69 16.93 8.45 -2.09
N PHE A 70 15.67 8.34 -1.71
CA PHE A 70 14.98 7.06 -1.60
C PHE A 70 13.71 7.01 -2.45
N HIS A 71 12.92 8.09 -2.52
CA HIS A 71 11.61 8.02 -3.17
C HIS A 71 11.55 8.50 -4.61
N LYS A 72 12.57 9.27 -5.05
CA LYS A 72 12.64 9.81 -6.41
C LYS A 72 12.60 8.72 -7.49
N GLN A 73 13.13 7.53 -7.22
CA GLN A 73 13.13 6.41 -8.16
C GLN A 73 11.71 5.89 -8.44
N HIS A 74 10.87 5.76 -7.41
CA HIS A 74 9.48 5.37 -7.57
C HIS A 74 8.69 6.39 -8.42
N HIS A 75 9.01 7.67 -8.21
CA HIS A 75 8.48 8.80 -8.98
C HIS A 75 9.14 9.05 -10.34
N GLU A 76 9.97 8.12 -10.84
CA GLU A 76 10.59 8.24 -12.17
C GLU A 76 9.53 8.32 -13.28
N PHE A 77 8.40 7.62 -13.10
CA PHE A 77 7.27 7.64 -14.01
C PHE A 77 6.14 8.51 -13.46
N THR A 78 5.88 9.65 -14.12
CA THR A 78 4.72 10.51 -13.80
C THR A 78 3.39 9.81 -14.11
N ALA A 79 3.37 8.92 -15.11
CA ALA A 79 2.29 7.99 -15.36
C ALA A 79 2.72 6.61 -14.83
N PRO A 80 2.17 6.15 -13.70
CA PRO A 80 2.49 4.86 -13.12
C PRO A 80 2.25 3.70 -14.10
N VAL A 81 3.00 2.61 -13.89
CA VAL A 81 2.81 1.37 -14.64
C VAL A 81 2.83 0.19 -13.66
N GLY A 82 1.75 -0.59 -13.65
CA GLY A 82 1.51 -1.64 -12.66
C GLY A 82 2.68 -2.60 -12.49
N ILE A 83 3.20 -3.16 -13.60
CA ILE A 83 4.28 -4.16 -13.54
C ILE A 83 5.56 -3.65 -12.89
N VAL A 84 5.77 -2.33 -12.84
CA VAL A 84 6.91 -1.67 -12.18
C VAL A 84 6.52 -0.91 -10.92
N ALA A 85 5.34 -1.18 -10.32
CA ALA A 85 4.91 -0.48 -9.10
C ALA A 85 5.90 -0.60 -7.93
N ILE A 86 6.65 -1.70 -7.87
CA ILE A 86 7.72 -1.94 -6.88
C ILE A 86 9.12 -1.61 -7.41
N TYR A 87 9.23 -0.85 -8.51
CA TYR A 87 10.49 -0.28 -8.95
C TYR A 87 10.80 0.96 -8.09
N CYS A 88 11.35 0.67 -6.91
CA CYS A 88 11.67 1.67 -5.90
C CYS A 88 13.06 1.42 -5.29
N HIS A 89 13.53 2.37 -4.49
CA HIS A 89 14.79 2.21 -3.78
C HIS A 89 14.66 1.11 -2.70
N PRO A 90 15.71 0.32 -2.41
CA PRO A 90 15.74 -0.69 -1.34
C PRO A 90 15.13 -0.27 0.01
N VAL A 91 15.46 0.95 0.46
CA VAL A 91 14.95 1.52 1.71
C VAL A 91 13.46 1.80 1.64
N GLU A 92 12.97 2.31 0.51
CA GLU A 92 11.54 2.54 0.31
C GLU A 92 10.79 1.21 0.28
N PHE A 93 11.30 0.23 -0.47
CA PHE A 93 10.73 -1.12 -0.52
C PHE A 93 10.57 -1.74 0.88
N PHE A 94 11.56 -1.56 1.75
CA PHE A 94 11.49 -2.08 3.10
C PHE A 94 10.52 -1.29 3.99
N VAL A 95 10.62 0.04 3.97
CA VAL A 95 9.94 0.93 4.94
C VAL A 95 8.51 1.25 4.56
N CYS A 96 8.22 1.43 3.27
CA CYS A 96 6.89 1.77 2.77
C CYS A 96 6.13 0.53 2.28
N ASP A 97 6.80 -0.52 1.78
CA ASP A 97 6.07 -1.68 1.26
C ASP A 97 6.04 -2.85 2.26
N LEU A 98 7.20 -3.41 2.64
CA LEU A 98 7.25 -4.63 3.45
C LEU A 98 6.73 -4.44 4.88
N ILE A 99 7.16 -3.37 5.57
CA ILE A 99 6.75 -3.12 6.95
C ILE A 99 5.23 -2.88 7.03
N PRO A 100 4.61 -1.92 6.30
CA PRO A 100 3.18 -1.69 6.41
C PRO A 100 2.35 -2.92 6.03
N LEU A 101 2.77 -3.65 5.00
CA LEU A 101 2.09 -4.86 4.52
C LEU A 101 1.99 -5.96 5.59
N THR A 102 3.01 -6.09 6.44
CA THR A 102 3.18 -7.27 7.32
C THR A 102 3.20 -6.95 8.82
N ALA A 103 3.31 -5.68 9.21
CA ALA A 103 3.50 -5.28 10.61
C ALA A 103 2.40 -5.80 11.54
N ALA A 104 1.14 -5.84 11.10
CA ALA A 104 0.02 -6.36 11.89
C ALA A 104 0.06 -7.88 12.11
N PHE A 105 0.79 -8.64 11.30
CA PHE A 105 0.82 -10.09 11.38
C PHE A 105 1.35 -10.60 12.72
N TYR A 106 2.36 -9.93 13.27
CA TYR A 106 3.01 -10.31 14.52
C TYR A 106 2.15 -10.02 15.76
N PRO A 107 1.74 -8.77 16.04
CA PRO A 107 0.96 -8.47 17.23
C PRO A 107 -0.42 -9.14 17.20
N CYS A 108 -0.99 -9.39 16.01
CA CYS A 108 -2.28 -10.08 15.89
C CYS A 108 -2.14 -11.61 15.80
N ARG A 109 -0.92 -12.16 15.71
CA ARG A 109 -0.66 -13.59 15.44
C ARG A 109 -1.50 -14.12 14.28
N CYS A 110 -1.49 -13.39 13.16
CA CYS A 110 -2.29 -13.73 12.00
C CYS A 110 -1.98 -15.16 11.52
N HIS A 111 -3.02 -15.91 11.17
CA HIS A 111 -2.84 -17.23 10.57
C HIS A 111 -2.22 -17.11 9.18
N VAL A 112 -1.29 -18.01 8.83
CA VAL A 112 -0.53 -17.98 7.55
C VAL A 112 -1.44 -17.92 6.32
N PHE A 113 -2.53 -18.69 6.29
CA PHE A 113 -3.54 -18.61 5.22
C PHE A 113 -4.09 -17.19 5.03
N PHE A 114 -4.42 -16.49 6.12
CA PHE A 114 -4.91 -15.11 6.04
C PHE A 114 -3.80 -14.17 5.55
N ALA A 115 -2.58 -14.31 6.06
CA ALA A 115 -1.44 -13.49 5.66
C ALA A 115 -1.12 -13.62 4.16
N LEU A 116 -1.22 -14.83 3.60
CA LEU A 116 -1.05 -15.07 2.16
C LEU A 116 -2.19 -14.43 1.35
N MET A 117 -3.44 -14.59 1.78
CA MET A 117 -4.60 -14.01 1.11
C MET A 117 -4.54 -12.47 1.11
N TRP A 118 -4.19 -11.87 2.25
CA TRP A 118 -3.97 -10.43 2.38
C TRP A 118 -2.84 -9.96 1.46
N THR A 119 -1.68 -10.62 1.52
CA THR A 119 -0.52 -10.26 0.67
C THR A 119 -0.87 -10.30 -0.81
N PHE A 120 -1.56 -11.35 -1.26
CA PHE A 120 -2.00 -11.47 -2.65
C PHE A 120 -2.95 -10.34 -3.04
N GLY A 121 -3.96 -10.06 -2.21
CA GLY A 121 -4.91 -8.97 -2.44
C GLY A 121 -4.24 -7.59 -2.47
N ALA A 122 -3.33 -7.32 -1.53
CA ALA A 122 -2.60 -6.07 -1.45
C ALA A 122 -1.69 -5.86 -2.66
N VAL A 123 -0.97 -6.89 -3.11
CA VAL A 123 -0.14 -6.81 -4.32
C VAL A 123 -0.99 -6.52 -5.55
N ILE A 124 -2.13 -7.21 -5.73
CA ILE A 124 -3.07 -6.88 -6.81
C ILE A 124 -3.56 -5.44 -6.68
N GLY A 125 -3.93 -5.00 -5.48
CA GLY A 125 -4.35 -3.61 -5.22
C GLY A 125 -3.32 -2.61 -5.73
N THR A 126 -2.06 -2.75 -5.31
CA THR A 126 -0.94 -1.91 -5.78
C THR A 126 -0.81 -1.94 -7.30
N GLN A 127 -0.90 -3.11 -7.93
CA GLN A 127 -0.84 -3.22 -9.39
C GLN A 127 -1.96 -2.42 -10.06
N VAL A 128 -3.18 -2.50 -9.54
CA VAL A 128 -4.32 -1.79 -10.14
C VAL A 128 -4.20 -0.28 -9.92
N HIS A 129 -3.80 0.17 -8.73
CA HIS A 129 -3.55 1.58 -8.43
C HIS A 129 -2.48 2.22 -9.33
N HIS A 130 -1.56 1.42 -9.88
CA HIS A 130 -0.51 1.88 -10.80
C HIS A 130 -0.77 1.51 -12.26
N SER A 131 -1.91 0.92 -12.59
CA SER A 131 -2.12 0.34 -13.92
C SER A 131 -2.54 1.36 -14.99
N GLY A 132 -3.05 2.53 -14.58
CA GLY A 132 -3.74 3.46 -15.48
C GLY A 132 -5.12 2.97 -15.94
N TYR A 133 -5.61 1.82 -15.44
CA TYR A 133 -6.91 1.25 -15.78
C TYR A 133 -7.85 1.23 -14.58
N ARG A 134 -9.07 1.73 -14.79
CA ARG A 134 -10.15 1.62 -13.81
C ARG A 134 -10.80 0.24 -13.90
N MET A 135 -10.60 -0.57 -12.86
CA MET A 135 -11.11 -1.93 -12.83
C MET A 135 -12.58 -1.99 -12.38
N PRO A 136 -13.42 -2.86 -12.97
CA PRO A 136 -14.85 -2.92 -12.66
C PRO A 136 -15.19 -3.65 -11.35
N TRP A 137 -14.23 -4.33 -10.72
CA TRP A 137 -14.45 -5.14 -9.51
C TRP A 137 -13.97 -4.46 -8.22
N THR A 138 -13.47 -3.22 -8.29
CA THR A 138 -12.98 -2.49 -7.11
C THR A 138 -14.15 -1.90 -6.34
N THR A 139 -13.96 -1.73 -5.04
CA THR A 139 -14.98 -1.18 -4.14
C THR A 139 -15.28 0.28 -4.46
N CYS A 140 -16.52 0.72 -4.21
CA CYS A 140 -16.95 2.09 -4.54
C CYS A 140 -16.20 3.21 -3.80
N PHE A 141 -15.52 2.89 -2.71
CA PHE A 141 -14.71 3.82 -1.92
C PHE A 141 -13.23 3.83 -2.32
N ASP A 142 -12.84 3.04 -3.31
CA ASP A 142 -11.46 2.98 -3.81
C ASP A 142 -11.36 3.66 -5.18
N GLU A 143 -10.72 4.82 -5.22
CA GLU A 143 -10.63 5.66 -6.42
C GLU A 143 -9.43 5.27 -7.31
N GLN A 144 -9.39 4.00 -7.72
CA GLN A 144 -8.35 3.48 -8.60
C GLN A 144 -8.55 3.88 -10.07
N PRO A 145 -7.47 4.12 -10.82
CA PRO A 145 -6.11 4.47 -10.36
C PRO A 145 -5.98 5.97 -10.03
N ASP A 146 -7.02 6.76 -10.36
CA ASP A 146 -7.05 8.22 -10.38
C ASP A 146 -6.42 8.88 -9.14
N TYR A 147 -6.66 8.34 -7.95
CA TYR A 147 -6.13 8.89 -6.70
C TYR A 147 -4.59 8.84 -6.62
N HIS A 148 -4.01 7.69 -6.98
CA HIS A 148 -2.56 7.47 -6.95
C HIS A 148 -1.88 8.04 -8.20
N ASP A 149 -2.55 8.02 -9.35
CA ASP A 149 -2.04 8.68 -10.56
C ASP A 149 -1.91 10.20 -10.32
N PHE A 150 -2.90 10.81 -9.66
CA PHE A 150 -2.83 12.22 -9.29
C PHE A 150 -1.70 12.50 -8.28
N HIS A 151 -1.38 11.55 -7.40
CA HIS A 151 -0.21 11.63 -6.54
C HIS A 151 1.09 11.71 -7.35
N HIS A 152 1.30 10.83 -8.34
CA HIS A 152 2.50 10.91 -9.20
C HIS A 152 2.56 12.19 -10.04
N GLU A 153 1.41 12.76 -10.40
CA GLU A 153 1.37 14.02 -11.14
C GLU A 153 1.71 15.24 -10.26
N LYS A 154 1.23 15.27 -9.01
CA LYS A 154 1.32 16.45 -8.13
C LYS A 154 2.33 16.33 -6.99
N PHE A 155 2.80 15.13 -6.69
CA PHE A 155 3.80 14.75 -5.68
C PHE A 155 3.46 15.08 -4.21
N LYS A 156 2.62 16.08 -3.94
CA LYS A 156 2.38 16.64 -2.60
C LYS A 156 0.93 16.52 -2.11
N CYS A 157 0.32 15.36 -2.31
CA CYS A 157 -1.03 15.01 -1.91
C CYS A 157 -1.18 13.49 -1.85
N ASN A 158 -2.30 12.97 -1.37
CA ASN A 158 -2.69 11.56 -1.56
C ASN A 158 -1.61 10.53 -1.19
N TYR A 159 -1.18 10.50 0.06
CA TYR A 159 -0.11 9.62 0.55
C TYR A 159 -0.61 8.27 1.09
N GLY A 160 -1.88 8.15 1.45
CA GLY A 160 -2.47 6.96 2.06
C GLY A 160 -2.98 5.95 1.04
N ASN A 161 -3.21 4.72 1.49
CA ASN A 161 -3.78 3.65 0.67
C ASN A 161 -5.30 3.73 0.60
N LEU A 162 -5.93 4.04 1.74
CA LEU A 162 -7.39 4.15 1.88
C LEU A 162 -7.88 5.61 1.82
N GLY A 163 -6.96 6.58 1.93
CA GLY A 163 -7.27 8.01 1.93
C GLY A 163 -7.89 8.54 3.23
N PHE A 164 -8.07 7.70 4.26
CA PHE A 164 -8.60 8.13 5.56
C PHE A 164 -7.65 9.12 6.23
N LEU A 165 -6.35 8.80 6.25
CA LEU A 165 -5.36 9.71 6.83
C LEU A 165 -5.11 10.92 5.97
N ASP A 166 -5.30 10.82 4.65
CA ASP A 166 -5.25 11.98 3.78
C ASP A 166 -6.38 12.96 4.05
N LEU A 167 -7.60 12.47 4.28
CA LEU A 167 -8.73 13.29 4.69
C LEU A 167 -8.46 13.96 6.03
N LEU A 168 -7.94 13.20 7.00
CA LEU A 168 -7.62 13.70 8.34
C LEU A 168 -6.57 14.82 8.31
N HIS A 169 -5.50 14.65 7.53
CA HIS A 169 -4.41 15.63 7.43
C HIS A 169 -4.65 16.69 6.33
N GLY A 170 -5.73 16.55 5.55
CA GLY A 170 -6.10 17.46 4.47
C GLY A 170 -5.24 17.34 3.21
N THR A 171 -4.47 16.27 3.05
CA THR A 171 -3.63 16.01 1.87
C THR A 171 -4.43 15.49 0.67
N SER A 172 -5.70 15.12 0.83
CA SER A 172 -6.63 14.80 -0.27
C SER A 172 -7.35 16.00 -0.89
N LYS A 173 -7.24 17.20 -0.29
CA LYS A 173 -7.93 18.42 -0.78
C LYS A 173 -7.65 18.74 -2.25
N PRO A 174 -6.39 18.71 -2.73
CA PRO A 174 -6.12 19.03 -4.14
C PRO A 174 -6.80 18.06 -5.11
N TYR A 175 -6.90 16.80 -4.72
CA TYR A 175 -7.58 15.77 -5.51
C TYR A 175 -9.11 15.99 -5.55
N ILE A 176 -9.72 16.28 -4.39
CA ILE A 176 -11.16 16.57 -4.31
C ILE A 176 -11.52 17.77 -5.18
N GLU A 177 -10.72 18.84 -5.12
CA GLU A 177 -10.89 20.03 -5.97
C GLU A 177 -10.75 19.69 -7.46
N HIS A 178 -9.76 18.87 -7.82
CA HIS A 178 -9.57 18.40 -9.19
C HIS A 178 -10.80 17.64 -9.72
N VAL A 179 -11.33 16.69 -8.94
CA VAL A 179 -12.52 15.91 -9.32
C VAL A 179 -13.74 16.81 -9.49
N GLN A 180 -13.95 17.77 -8.60
CA GLN A 180 -15.07 18.72 -8.68
C GLN A 180 -14.98 19.59 -9.94
N GLN A 181 -13.80 20.13 -10.25
CA GLN A 181 -13.58 20.93 -11.45
C GLN A 181 -13.79 20.10 -12.73
N SER A 182 -13.31 18.87 -12.77
CA SER A 182 -13.49 17.96 -13.89
C SER A 182 -14.96 17.62 -14.13
N LYS A 183 -15.75 17.39 -13.08
CA LYS A 183 -17.21 17.19 -13.17
C LYS A 183 -17.92 18.44 -13.70
N ALA A 184 -17.60 19.62 -13.17
CA ALA A 184 -18.19 20.89 -13.62
C ALA A 184 -17.88 21.21 -15.08
N ARG A 185 -16.68 20.88 -15.57
CA ARG A 185 -16.30 21.04 -16.98
C ARG A 185 -17.11 20.14 -17.91
N LYS A 186 -17.30 18.87 -17.54
CA LYS A 186 -18.11 17.91 -18.32
C LYS A 186 -19.57 18.36 -18.43
N LEU A 187 -20.15 18.86 -17.32
CA LEU A 187 -21.53 19.38 -17.31
C LEU A 187 -21.73 20.63 -18.18
N LYS A 188 -20.70 21.45 -18.37
CA LYS A 188 -20.76 22.61 -19.27
C LYS A 188 -20.64 22.23 -20.75
N GLN A 189 -20.20 21.01 -21.05
CA GLN A 189 -19.97 20.51 -22.41
C GLN A 189 -21.09 19.58 -22.90
N SER A 190 -22.01 19.18 -22.00
CA SER A 190 -23.23 18.41 -22.29
C SER A 190 -24.43 19.33 -22.49
#